data_AF-A0A7C3S7J2-F1
#
_entry.id   AF-A0A7C3S7J2-F1
#
_cell.length_a   1.000
_cell.length_b   1.000
_cell.length_c   1.000
_cell.angle_alpha   90.00
_cell.angle_beta   90.00
_cell.angle_gamma   90.00
#
_symmetry.space_group_name_H-M   'P 1'
#
loop_
_entity.id
_entity.type
_entity.pdbx_description
1 polymer ?
#
loop_
_entity_poly.entity_id
_entity_poly.type
_entity_poly.pdbx_seq_one_letter_code
_entity_poly.pdbx_strand_id
1 'polypeptide(L)'
;MPKRDPYDVLGLARGASAEEVHASYRRLADMYGSIASDASQPAERRSLAQAHWREVNEAYAAIRAGQASSVPAPQPASAPAAPPGEEVHRLLAAANLNKMRGNLPMAEQLCRQALAISPGDTGALEFLGDVQVALGKFDEAKAAYRAALKAKPGDAGIESKLAHIVLLTPAQTPPTAAVPGSAPAYYPPPPAQVGGDNVLVALTLAGLFPGLGQLYTRHFLKAFIILTLSAFAILGMAPPIIAFVSKSQTSISRLYGGMVSDDPEVGPRLPDAGTIVPPISIGHAIGWAVFFTLLWLYGCVDAAAFALRNHRERRRQQESWYPPPQSGAWPYPPR
;
A
#
# COMPACT_ATOMS: atom_id res chain seq x y z
N MET A 1 27.23 -35.27 13.14
CA MET A 1 26.66 -36.36 13.96
C MET A 1 25.84 -37.27 13.06
N PRO A 2 25.83 -38.60 13.27
CA PRO A 2 25.00 -39.49 12.48
C PRO A 2 23.54 -39.06 12.62
N LYS A 3 22.85 -38.85 11.49
CA LYS A 3 21.43 -38.44 11.49
C LYS A 3 20.64 -39.55 12.19
N ARG A 4 20.14 -39.28 13.40
CA ARG A 4 19.16 -40.14 14.08
C ARG A 4 17.99 -40.37 13.12
N ASP A 5 17.42 -41.57 13.17
CA ASP A 5 16.24 -41.88 12.39
C ASP A 5 15.12 -40.89 12.71
N PRO A 6 14.47 -40.27 11.71
CA PRO A 6 13.33 -39.37 11.93
C PRO A 6 12.22 -39.97 12.82
N TYR A 7 11.97 -41.28 12.74
CA TYR A 7 10.96 -41.94 13.58
C TYR A 7 11.39 -42.03 15.04
N ASP A 8 12.69 -42.27 15.31
CA ASP A 8 13.24 -42.29 16.66
C ASP A 8 13.19 -40.91 17.32
N VAL A 9 13.41 -39.84 16.54
CA VAL A 9 13.29 -38.45 17.02
C VAL A 9 11.87 -38.13 17.47
N LEU A 10 10.86 -38.69 16.80
CA LEU A 10 9.45 -38.54 17.19
C LEU A 10 8.97 -39.60 18.18
N GLY A 11 9.82 -40.54 18.61
CA GLY A 11 9.46 -41.63 19.51
C GLY A 11 8.42 -42.59 18.92
N LEU A 12 8.48 -42.83 17.61
CA LEU A 12 7.54 -43.66 16.86
C LEU A 12 8.24 -44.86 16.24
N ALA A 13 7.49 -45.93 15.99
CA ALA A 13 7.98 -47.05 15.18
C ALA A 13 8.06 -46.64 13.70
N ARG A 14 9.01 -47.22 12.95
CA ARG A 14 9.09 -47.04 11.50
C ARG A 14 7.78 -47.47 10.84
N GLY A 15 7.22 -46.64 9.97
CA GLY A 15 5.96 -46.90 9.29
C GLY A 15 4.71 -46.48 10.07
N ALA A 16 4.85 -45.73 11.17
CA ALA A 16 3.72 -45.12 11.87
C ALA A 16 2.82 -44.31 10.92
N SER A 17 1.51 -44.33 11.20
CA SER A 17 0.51 -43.64 10.40
C SER A 17 0.72 -42.12 10.41
N ALA A 18 0.23 -41.42 9.38
CA ALA A 18 0.34 -39.96 9.30
C ALA A 18 -0.29 -39.25 10.52
N GLU A 19 -1.36 -39.83 11.09
CA GLU A 19 -2.03 -39.32 12.29
C GLU A 19 -1.16 -39.47 13.55
N GLU A 20 -0.53 -40.63 13.74
CA GLU A 20 0.39 -40.87 14.87
C GLU A 20 1.62 -39.97 14.78
N VAL A 21 2.16 -39.80 13.58
CA VAL A 21 3.27 -38.88 13.29
C VAL A 21 2.89 -37.44 13.62
N HIS A 22 1.72 -36.98 13.18
CA HIS A 22 1.26 -35.62 13.45
C HIS A 22 0.88 -35.41 14.93
N ALA A 23 0.32 -36.41 15.60
CA ALA A 23 0.00 -36.37 17.02
C ALA A 23 1.27 -36.36 17.89
N SER A 24 2.30 -37.11 17.53
CA SER A 24 3.59 -37.06 18.23
C SER A 24 4.29 -35.71 18.02
N TYR A 25 4.29 -35.20 16.79
CA TYR A 25 4.82 -33.88 16.46
C TYR A 25 4.17 -32.77 17.31
N ARG A 26 2.83 -32.73 17.40
CA ARG A 26 2.14 -31.72 18.23
C ARG A 26 2.55 -31.79 19.70
N ARG A 27 2.60 -32.98 20.28
CA ARG A 27 3.02 -33.17 21.69
C ARG A 27 4.44 -32.63 21.94
N LEU A 28 5.38 -32.95 21.05
CA LEU A 28 6.76 -32.47 21.18
C LEU A 28 6.87 -30.97 20.91
N ALA A 29 6.07 -30.44 19.99
CA ALA A 29 6.00 -29.01 19.70
C ALA A 29 5.56 -28.19 20.90
N ASP A 30 4.48 -28.62 21.56
CA ASP A 30 3.95 -27.95 22.73
C ASP A 30 4.95 -28.02 23.90
N MET A 31 5.60 -29.18 24.08
CA MET A 31 6.61 -29.38 25.12
C MET A 31 7.85 -28.49 24.91
N TYR A 32 8.46 -28.49 23.73
CA TYR A 32 9.66 -27.68 23.49
C TYR A 32 9.34 -26.19 23.33
N GLY A 33 8.19 -25.86 22.75
CA GLY A 33 7.71 -24.48 22.61
C GLY A 33 7.46 -23.82 23.96
N SER A 34 6.80 -24.52 24.89
CA SER A 34 6.58 -24.02 26.25
C SER A 34 7.92 -23.77 26.98
N ILE A 35 8.85 -24.73 26.94
CA ILE A 35 10.16 -24.59 27.60
C ILE A 35 11.01 -23.48 26.96
N ALA A 36 11.01 -23.34 25.64
CA ALA A 36 11.79 -22.31 24.95
C ALA A 36 11.26 -20.89 25.20
N SER A 37 9.95 -20.74 25.36
CA SER A 37 9.26 -19.46 25.57
C SER A 37 9.25 -19.00 27.03
N ASP A 38 9.42 -19.92 27.98
CA ASP A 38 9.40 -19.64 29.42
C ASP A 38 10.70 -18.97 29.89
N ALA A 39 10.63 -17.64 30.10
CA ALA A 39 11.75 -16.83 30.54
C ALA A 39 12.27 -17.19 31.95
N SER A 40 11.50 -17.95 32.75
CA SER A 40 11.93 -18.43 34.06
C SER A 40 12.93 -19.60 33.98
N GLN A 41 13.06 -20.24 32.80
CA GLN A 41 13.98 -21.35 32.59
C GLN A 41 15.43 -20.89 32.38
N PRO A 42 16.42 -21.67 32.85
CA PRO A 42 17.83 -21.43 32.56
C PRO A 42 18.08 -21.29 31.06
N ALA A 43 18.95 -20.35 30.67
CA ALA A 43 19.24 -20.06 29.27
C ALA A 43 19.74 -21.31 28.49
N GLU A 44 20.52 -22.16 29.15
CA GLU A 44 20.98 -23.44 28.62
C GLU A 44 19.82 -24.43 28.35
N ARG A 45 18.83 -24.46 29.23
CA ARG A 45 17.63 -25.31 29.04
C ARG A 45 16.78 -24.82 27.87
N ARG A 46 16.69 -23.50 27.69
CA ARG A 46 15.98 -22.88 26.56
C ARG A 46 16.69 -23.11 25.24
N SER A 47 18.02 -22.98 25.20
CA SER A 47 18.80 -23.24 23.98
C SER A 47 18.74 -24.71 23.59
N LEU A 48 18.79 -25.63 24.57
CA LEU A 48 18.62 -27.07 24.35
C LEU A 48 17.21 -27.40 23.84
N ALA A 49 16.16 -26.80 24.42
CA ALA A 49 14.79 -26.96 23.93
C ALA A 49 14.63 -26.46 22.49
N GLN A 50 15.28 -25.35 22.15
CA GLN A 50 15.27 -24.81 20.78
C GLN A 50 16.03 -25.71 19.79
N ALA A 51 17.11 -26.38 20.23
CA ALA A 51 17.82 -27.37 19.42
C ALA A 51 16.95 -28.60 19.16
N HIS A 52 16.33 -29.16 20.19
CA HIS A 52 15.40 -30.29 20.03
C HIS A 52 14.17 -29.93 19.18
N TRP A 53 13.67 -28.71 19.29
CA TRP A 53 12.60 -28.21 18.44
C TRP A 53 12.99 -28.25 16.94
N ARG A 54 14.22 -27.88 16.60
CA ARG A 54 14.72 -27.96 15.22
C ARG A 54 14.81 -29.41 14.75
N GLU A 55 15.35 -30.30 15.58
CA GLU A 55 15.45 -31.73 15.27
C GLU A 55 14.07 -32.36 15.00
N VAL A 56 13.07 -32.04 15.83
CA VAL A 56 11.69 -32.51 15.66
C VAL A 56 11.07 -32.02 14.35
N ASN A 57 11.30 -30.76 13.98
CA ASN A 57 10.82 -30.19 12.71
C ASN A 57 11.44 -30.86 11.49
N GLU A 58 12.76 -31.10 11.53
CA GLU A 58 13.48 -31.79 10.46
C GLU A 58 13.02 -33.24 10.30
N ALA A 59 12.82 -33.95 11.41
CA ALA A 59 12.32 -35.32 11.43
C ALA A 59 10.90 -35.41 10.86
N TYR A 60 10.00 -34.52 11.28
CA TYR A 60 8.62 -34.47 10.77
C TYR A 60 8.59 -34.17 9.26
N ALA A 61 9.42 -33.23 8.79
CA ALA A 61 9.53 -32.90 7.37
C ALA A 61 10.06 -34.08 6.54
N ALA A 62 11.06 -34.81 7.05
CA ALA A 62 11.63 -35.98 6.39
C ALA A 62 10.61 -37.12 6.25
N ILE A 63 9.84 -37.42 7.30
CA ILE A 63 8.79 -38.45 7.27
C ILE A 63 7.68 -38.04 6.30
N ARG A 64 7.24 -36.78 6.33
CA ARG A 64 6.18 -36.28 5.44
C ARG A 64 6.62 -36.29 3.98
N ALA A 65 7.87 -35.96 3.68
CA ALA A 65 8.43 -36.03 2.33
C ALA A 65 8.50 -37.50 1.83
N GLY A 66 8.85 -38.44 2.71
CA GLY A 66 8.82 -39.88 2.43
C GLY A 66 7.40 -40.39 2.16
N GLN A 67 6.42 -40.03 3.00
CA GLN A 67 5.02 -40.43 2.85
C GLN A 67 4.34 -39.78 1.63
N ALA A 68 4.74 -38.55 1.26
CA ALA A 68 4.26 -37.88 0.05
C ALA A 68 4.76 -38.55 -1.26
N SER A 69 5.82 -39.35 -1.17
CA SER A 69 6.41 -40.05 -2.32
C SER A 69 5.82 -41.45 -2.54
N SER A 70 5.07 -42.00 -1.56
CA SER A 70 4.59 -43.39 -1.58
C SER A 70 3.06 -43.55 -1.50
N VAL A 71 2.27 -42.49 -1.58
CA VAL A 71 0.80 -42.56 -1.42
C VAL A 71 0.10 -41.75 -2.53
N PRO A 72 -0.83 -42.35 -3.32
CA PRO A 72 -1.73 -41.58 -4.18
C PRO A 72 -2.61 -40.68 -3.30
N ALA A 73 -2.85 -39.44 -3.72
CA ALA A 73 -3.50 -38.36 -2.97
C ALA A 73 -4.59 -38.82 -1.96
N PRO A 74 -4.53 -38.40 -0.68
CA PRO A 74 -5.43 -38.91 0.35
C PRO A 74 -6.88 -38.45 0.15
N GLN A 75 -7.81 -39.41 0.13
CA GLN A 75 -9.24 -39.15 0.33
C GLN A 75 -9.52 -38.98 1.84
N PRO A 76 -10.30 -37.97 2.27
CA PRO A 76 -10.55 -37.72 3.69
C PRO A 76 -11.44 -38.81 4.31
N ALA A 77 -11.00 -39.31 5.46
CA ALA A 77 -11.70 -40.28 6.30
C ALA A 77 -12.97 -39.67 6.94
N SER A 78 -13.96 -40.55 7.12
CA SER A 78 -15.35 -40.31 7.51
C SER A 78 -15.55 -39.63 8.88
N ALA A 79 -15.80 -38.33 8.88
CA ALA A 79 -16.68 -37.68 9.84
C ALA A 79 -18.12 -37.69 9.28
N PRO A 80 -19.20 -37.74 10.11
CA PRO A 80 -20.56 -37.62 9.60
C PRO A 80 -20.66 -36.34 8.77
N ALA A 81 -20.96 -36.49 7.48
CA ALA A 81 -20.86 -35.42 6.50
C ALA A 81 -21.72 -34.23 6.92
N ALA A 82 -21.07 -33.18 7.42
CA ALA A 82 -21.69 -31.88 7.52
C ALA A 82 -22.21 -31.52 6.12
N PRO A 83 -23.40 -30.92 5.99
CA PRO A 83 -23.93 -30.55 4.69
C PRO A 83 -22.85 -29.77 3.91
N PRO A 84 -22.68 -30.01 2.59
CA PRO A 84 -21.52 -29.50 1.83
C PRO A 84 -21.25 -28.00 2.00
N GLY A 85 -22.30 -27.19 2.23
CA GLY A 85 -22.18 -25.77 2.52
C GLY A 85 -21.57 -25.43 3.88
N GLU A 86 -21.79 -26.24 4.91
CA GLU A 86 -21.20 -26.04 6.25
C GLU A 86 -19.69 -26.32 6.22
N GLU A 87 -19.26 -27.35 5.49
CA GLU A 87 -17.83 -27.67 5.34
C GLU A 87 -17.09 -26.60 4.53
N VAL A 88 -17.70 -26.11 3.43
CA VAL A 88 -17.17 -24.95 2.68
C VAL A 88 -17.03 -23.75 3.60
N HIS A 89 -18.05 -23.42 4.40
CA HIS A 89 -18.01 -22.28 5.31
C HIS A 89 -16.92 -22.43 6.38
N ARG A 90 -16.73 -23.63 6.92
CA ARG A 90 -15.68 -23.95 7.89
C ARG A 90 -14.28 -23.79 7.30
N LEU A 91 -14.07 -24.26 6.06
CA LEU A 91 -12.80 -24.10 5.34
C LEU A 91 -12.49 -22.63 5.04
N LEU A 92 -13.49 -21.83 4.69
CA LEU A 92 -13.31 -20.38 4.47
C LEU A 92 -13.01 -19.63 5.78
N ALA A 93 -13.67 -19.99 6.88
CA ALA A 93 -13.34 -19.43 8.19
C ALA A 93 -11.89 -19.75 8.59
N ALA A 94 -11.44 -20.99 8.37
CA ALA A 94 -10.06 -21.39 8.61
C ALA A 94 -9.07 -20.67 7.66
N ALA A 95 -9.43 -20.45 6.40
CA ALA A 95 -8.64 -19.70 5.45
C ALA A 95 -8.47 -18.24 5.90
N ASN A 96 -9.54 -17.60 6.38
CA ASN A 96 -9.48 -16.24 6.92
C ASN A 96 -8.55 -16.12 8.12
N LEU A 97 -8.63 -17.06 9.07
CA LEU A 97 -7.73 -17.09 10.23
C LEU A 97 -6.27 -17.23 9.81
N ASN A 98 -5.98 -18.08 8.82
CA ASN A 98 -4.62 -18.23 8.30
C ASN A 98 -4.14 -16.97 7.56
N LYS A 99 -5.01 -16.31 6.79
CA LYS A 99 -4.72 -15.02 6.14
C LYS A 99 -4.37 -13.95 7.18
N MET A 100 -5.16 -13.82 8.25
CA MET A 100 -4.89 -12.87 9.34
C MET A 100 -3.60 -13.17 10.09
N ARG A 101 -3.21 -14.44 10.20
CA ARG A 101 -1.94 -14.88 10.80
C ARG A 101 -0.74 -14.76 9.86
N GLY A 102 -0.94 -14.28 8.63
CA GLY A 102 0.13 -14.17 7.62
C GLY A 102 0.51 -15.51 6.95
N ASN A 103 -0.17 -16.61 7.29
CA ASN A 103 0.05 -17.91 6.65
C ASN A 103 -0.74 -18.02 5.34
N LEU A 104 -0.39 -17.16 4.40
CA LEU A 104 -1.05 -17.02 3.09
C LEU A 104 -1.04 -18.32 2.26
N PRO A 105 0.03 -19.15 2.23
CA PRO A 105 0.03 -20.42 1.49
C PRO A 105 -1.01 -21.41 2.02
N MET A 106 -1.18 -21.50 3.35
CA MET A 106 -2.21 -22.35 3.95
C MET A 106 -3.61 -21.81 3.66
N ALA A 107 -3.81 -20.49 3.70
CA ALA A 107 -5.08 -19.88 3.33
C ALA A 107 -5.46 -20.20 1.87
N GLU A 108 -4.50 -20.17 0.94
CA GLU A 108 -4.72 -20.52 -0.48
C GLU A 108 -5.13 -21.99 -0.62
N GLN A 109 -4.47 -22.89 0.11
CA GLN A 109 -4.79 -24.32 0.11
C GLN A 109 -6.21 -24.58 0.64
N LEU A 110 -6.59 -23.95 1.74
CA LEU A 110 -7.93 -24.09 2.33
C LEU A 110 -9.03 -23.56 1.39
N CYS A 111 -8.78 -22.45 0.68
CA CYS A 111 -9.70 -21.95 -0.34
C CYS A 111 -9.85 -22.95 -1.51
N ARG A 112 -8.76 -23.59 -1.95
CA ARG A 112 -8.83 -24.64 -2.99
C ARG A 112 -9.58 -25.88 -2.52
N GLN A 113 -9.46 -26.27 -1.25
CA GLN A 113 -10.24 -27.36 -0.67
C GLN A 113 -11.74 -27.01 -0.65
N ALA A 114 -12.09 -25.78 -0.27
CA ALA A 114 -13.47 -25.31 -0.33
C ALA A 114 -14.03 -25.38 -1.77
N LEU A 115 -13.23 -24.97 -2.76
CA LEU A 115 -13.59 -25.06 -4.17
C LEU A 115 -13.62 -26.49 -4.73
N ALA A 116 -12.90 -27.44 -4.13
CA ALA A 116 -13.02 -28.85 -4.49
C ALA A 116 -14.38 -29.43 -4.06
N ILE A 117 -14.95 -28.93 -2.97
CA ILE A 117 -16.28 -29.32 -2.47
C ILE A 117 -17.38 -28.59 -3.25
N SER A 118 -17.21 -27.28 -3.47
CA SER A 118 -18.15 -26.45 -4.23
C SER A 118 -17.41 -25.57 -5.26
N PRO A 119 -17.21 -26.06 -6.49
CA PRO A 119 -16.42 -25.35 -7.52
C PRO A 119 -16.96 -23.99 -7.94
N GLY A 120 -18.25 -23.73 -7.69
CA GLY A 120 -18.93 -22.48 -8.04
C GLY A 120 -19.22 -21.59 -6.83
N ASP A 121 -18.72 -21.91 -5.64
CA ASP A 121 -18.96 -21.09 -4.45
C ASP A 121 -18.32 -19.71 -4.64
N THR A 122 -19.17 -18.68 -4.75
CA THR A 122 -18.73 -17.31 -5.04
C THR A 122 -17.86 -16.77 -3.90
N GLY A 123 -18.18 -17.11 -2.66
CA GLY A 123 -17.40 -16.70 -1.48
C GLY A 123 -16.00 -17.29 -1.49
N ALA A 124 -15.86 -18.57 -1.83
CA ALA A 124 -14.57 -19.25 -1.92
C ALA A 124 -13.71 -18.73 -3.10
N LEU A 125 -14.32 -18.42 -4.25
CA LEU A 125 -13.63 -17.83 -5.39
C LEU A 125 -13.15 -16.41 -5.08
N GLU A 126 -13.98 -15.61 -4.40
CA GLU A 126 -13.60 -14.28 -3.94
C GLU A 126 -12.46 -14.34 -2.91
N PHE A 127 -12.56 -15.24 -1.92
CA PHE A 127 -11.56 -15.39 -0.87
C PHE A 127 -10.21 -15.89 -1.43
N LEU A 128 -10.24 -16.80 -2.40
CA LEU A 128 -9.05 -17.23 -3.12
C LEU A 128 -8.38 -16.04 -3.83
N GLY A 129 -9.16 -15.20 -4.51
CA GLY A 129 -8.65 -13.98 -5.15
C GLY A 129 -8.00 -13.04 -4.15
N ASP A 130 -8.65 -12.79 -3.01
CA ASP A 130 -8.10 -11.96 -1.93
C ASP A 130 -6.77 -12.48 -1.39
N VAL A 131 -6.65 -13.79 -1.20
CA VAL A 131 -5.42 -14.44 -0.72
C VAL A 131 -4.32 -14.38 -1.79
N GLN A 132 -4.66 -14.56 -3.06
CA GLN A 132 -3.71 -14.47 -4.17
C GLN A 132 -3.17 -13.05 -4.36
N VAL A 133 -4.01 -12.03 -4.16
CA VAL A 133 -3.56 -10.63 -4.10
C VAL A 133 -2.54 -10.42 -2.99
N ALA A 134 -2.81 -10.94 -1.79
CA ALA A 134 -1.88 -10.85 -0.67
C ALA A 134 -0.54 -11.59 -0.93
N LEU A 135 -0.57 -12.63 -1.76
CA LEU A 135 0.61 -13.37 -2.23
C LEU A 135 1.34 -12.72 -3.41
N GLY A 136 0.81 -11.62 -3.98
CA GLY A 136 1.34 -10.99 -5.20
C GLY A 136 1.06 -11.76 -6.50
N LYS A 137 0.19 -12.78 -6.45
CA LYS A 137 -0.22 -13.63 -7.59
C LYS A 137 -1.39 -12.98 -8.33
N PHE A 138 -1.12 -11.85 -8.99
CA PHE A 138 -2.18 -10.99 -9.53
C PHE A 138 -2.93 -11.59 -10.71
N ASP A 139 -2.30 -12.40 -11.56
CA ASP A 139 -2.97 -12.99 -12.72
C ASP A 139 -3.89 -14.15 -12.31
N GLU A 140 -3.49 -14.94 -11.33
CA GLU A 140 -4.34 -15.95 -10.71
C GLU A 140 -5.51 -15.30 -9.97
N ALA A 141 -5.27 -14.19 -9.26
CA ALA A 141 -6.34 -13.44 -8.58
C ALA A 141 -7.38 -12.92 -9.58
N LYS A 142 -6.96 -12.39 -10.73
CA LYS A 142 -7.89 -11.97 -11.81
C LYS A 142 -8.72 -13.15 -12.30
N ALA A 143 -8.12 -14.33 -12.45
CA ALA A 143 -8.84 -15.52 -12.88
C ALA A 143 -9.88 -15.95 -11.84
N ALA A 144 -9.53 -15.92 -10.55
CA ALA A 144 -10.45 -16.24 -9.45
C ALA A 144 -11.63 -15.26 -9.38
N TYR A 145 -11.40 -13.95 -9.45
CA TYR A 145 -12.48 -12.96 -9.46
C TYR A 145 -13.36 -13.06 -10.70
N ARG A 146 -12.79 -13.34 -11.88
CA ARG A 146 -13.58 -13.59 -13.10
C ARG A 146 -14.46 -14.83 -12.98
N ALA A 147 -13.95 -15.89 -12.34
CA ALA A 147 -14.76 -17.08 -12.06
C ALA A 147 -15.90 -16.75 -11.07
N ALA A 148 -15.62 -15.96 -10.04
CA ALA A 148 -16.64 -15.52 -9.08
C ALA A 148 -17.75 -14.69 -9.75
N LEU A 149 -17.38 -13.77 -10.66
CA LEU A 149 -18.35 -12.97 -11.44
C LEU A 149 -19.15 -13.81 -12.45
N LYS A 150 -18.61 -14.93 -12.93
CA LYS A 150 -19.40 -15.89 -13.74
C LYS A 150 -20.46 -16.60 -12.90
N ALA A 151 -20.14 -16.92 -11.64
CA ALA A 151 -21.07 -17.56 -10.72
C ALA A 151 -22.14 -16.57 -10.22
N LYS A 152 -21.76 -15.31 -9.98
CA LYS A 152 -22.67 -14.24 -9.57
C LYS A 152 -22.40 -12.95 -10.38
N PRO A 153 -23.04 -12.80 -11.55
CA PRO A 153 -22.91 -11.60 -12.37
C PRO A 153 -23.45 -10.36 -11.63
N GLY A 154 -22.77 -9.22 -11.76
CA GLY A 154 -23.19 -7.94 -11.18
C GLY A 154 -22.88 -7.77 -9.68
N ASP A 155 -21.99 -8.59 -9.11
CA ASP A 155 -21.48 -8.34 -7.76
C ASP A 155 -20.48 -7.18 -7.76
N ALA A 156 -20.98 -5.98 -7.43
CA ALA A 156 -20.20 -4.74 -7.42
C ALA A 156 -18.95 -4.81 -6.52
N GLY A 157 -18.97 -5.64 -5.47
CA GLY A 157 -17.82 -5.82 -4.58
C GLY A 157 -16.67 -6.53 -5.30
N ILE A 158 -16.99 -7.62 -5.99
CA ILE A 158 -16.02 -8.41 -6.76
C ILE A 158 -15.54 -7.65 -8.00
N GLU A 159 -16.43 -6.92 -8.68
CA GLU A 159 -16.07 -6.04 -9.79
C GLU A 159 -15.08 -4.95 -9.36
N SER A 160 -15.31 -4.33 -8.20
CA SER A 160 -14.40 -3.33 -7.63
C SER A 160 -13.03 -3.93 -7.33
N LYS A 161 -12.98 -5.15 -6.76
CA LYS A 161 -11.72 -5.87 -6.49
C LYS A 161 -10.98 -6.22 -7.77
N LEU A 162 -11.68 -6.71 -8.79
CA LEU A 162 -11.09 -7.01 -10.10
C LEU A 162 -10.56 -5.74 -10.77
N ALA A 163 -11.34 -4.66 -10.77
CA ALA A 163 -10.93 -3.37 -11.33
C ALA A 163 -9.67 -2.83 -10.64
N HIS A 164 -9.62 -2.90 -9.31
CA HIS A 164 -8.44 -2.50 -8.53
C HIS A 164 -7.19 -3.28 -8.95
N ILE A 165 -7.28 -4.61 -9.10
CA ILE A 165 -6.13 -5.43 -9.52
C ILE A 165 -5.74 -5.15 -10.98
N VAL A 166 -6.70 -4.93 -11.87
CA VAL A 166 -6.43 -4.57 -13.28
C VAL A 166 -5.76 -3.20 -13.38
N LEU A 167 -6.12 -2.24 -12.54
CA LEU A 167 -5.47 -0.93 -12.49
C LEU A 167 -4.05 -1.02 -11.92
N LEU A 168 -3.83 -1.90 -10.93
CA LEU A 168 -2.52 -2.11 -10.32
C LEU A 168 -1.57 -2.97 -11.17
N THR A 169 -2.10 -3.77 -12.09
CA THR A 169 -1.28 -4.61 -12.97
C THR A 169 -1.54 -4.27 -14.44
N PRO A 170 -0.61 -3.55 -15.11
CA PRO A 170 -0.73 -3.32 -16.54
C PRO A 170 -0.83 -4.66 -17.25
N ALA A 171 -1.79 -4.79 -18.15
CA ALA A 171 -2.13 -6.04 -18.81
C ALA A 171 -0.89 -6.65 -19.49
N GLN A 172 -0.39 -7.75 -18.93
CA GLN A 172 0.33 -8.75 -19.73
C GLN A 172 -0.75 -9.60 -20.42
N THR A 173 -1.42 -9.05 -21.43
CA THR A 173 -2.03 -9.91 -22.43
C THR A 173 -0.88 -10.46 -23.27
N PRO A 174 -0.56 -11.77 -23.22
CA PRO A 174 0.11 -12.35 -24.38
C PRO A 174 -0.77 -12.04 -25.59
N PRO A 175 -0.21 -11.70 -26.76
CA PRO A 175 -0.97 -11.61 -27.98
C PRO A 175 -1.44 -13.05 -28.28
N THR A 176 -2.59 -13.45 -27.71
CA THR A 176 -3.26 -14.65 -28.16
C THR A 176 -3.65 -14.37 -29.58
N ALA A 177 -2.90 -15.01 -30.47
CA ALA A 177 -3.12 -15.22 -31.89
C ALA A 177 -4.31 -14.43 -32.44
N ALA A 178 -3.97 -13.44 -33.27
CA ALA A 178 -4.89 -12.84 -34.21
C ALA A 178 -5.80 -13.94 -34.79
N VAL A 179 -7.08 -13.90 -34.43
CA VAL A 179 -8.12 -14.58 -35.20
C VAL A 179 -8.15 -13.85 -36.54
N PRO A 180 -7.77 -14.48 -37.66
CA PRO A 180 -7.85 -13.80 -38.96
C PRO A 180 -9.32 -13.56 -39.28
N GLY A 181 -9.75 -12.30 -39.28
CA GLY A 181 -11.10 -11.90 -39.70
C GLY A 181 -11.98 -11.23 -38.64
N SER A 182 -11.54 -11.08 -37.38
CA SER A 182 -12.24 -10.15 -36.47
C SER A 182 -11.81 -8.71 -36.77
N ALA A 183 -12.81 -7.84 -36.98
CA ALA A 183 -12.60 -6.41 -37.15
C ALA A 183 -11.67 -5.87 -36.05
N PRO A 184 -10.75 -4.92 -36.35
CA PRO A 184 -9.84 -4.40 -35.35
C PRO A 184 -10.67 -3.93 -34.15
N ALA A 185 -10.43 -4.55 -33.00
CA ALA A 185 -11.12 -4.22 -31.78
C ALA A 185 -10.98 -2.71 -31.58
N TYR A 186 -12.09 -1.98 -31.70
CA TYR A 186 -12.14 -0.57 -31.38
C TYR A 186 -11.89 -0.46 -29.89
N TYR A 187 -10.62 -0.27 -29.51
CA TYR A 187 -10.25 0.13 -28.17
C TYR A 187 -10.56 1.62 -28.07
N PRO A 188 -11.63 2.01 -27.36
CA PRO A 188 -11.81 3.43 -27.08
C PRO A 188 -10.55 3.91 -26.36
N PRO A 189 -9.99 5.08 -26.74
CA PRO A 189 -8.89 5.65 -25.98
C PRO A 189 -9.29 5.69 -24.50
N PRO A 190 -8.37 5.37 -23.57
CA PRO A 190 -8.67 5.44 -22.15
C PRO A 190 -9.31 6.81 -21.86
N PRO A 191 -10.39 6.86 -21.06
CA PRO A 191 -11.09 8.10 -20.78
C PRO A 191 -10.04 9.14 -20.39
N ALA A 192 -9.95 10.22 -21.15
CA ALA A 192 -9.00 11.29 -20.87
C ALA A 192 -9.18 11.65 -19.40
N GLN A 193 -8.18 11.41 -18.55
CA GLN A 193 -8.29 11.81 -17.15
C GLN A 193 -8.47 13.32 -17.17
N VAL A 194 -9.66 13.79 -16.81
CA VAL A 194 -10.02 15.20 -16.92
C VAL A 194 -9.27 15.93 -15.81
N GLY A 195 -8.07 16.43 -16.14
CA GLY A 195 -7.25 17.31 -15.30
C GLY A 195 -6.07 16.63 -14.59
N GLY A 196 -4.92 17.33 -14.62
CA GLY A 196 -3.68 16.92 -13.95
C GLY A 196 -2.50 16.68 -14.91
N ASP A 197 -2.73 16.67 -16.22
CA ASP A 197 -1.73 16.22 -17.21
C ASP A 197 -0.89 17.36 -17.82
N ASN A 198 -1.39 18.59 -17.77
CA ASN A 198 -0.70 19.72 -18.38
C ASN A 198 0.36 20.25 -17.44
N VAL A 199 1.62 19.90 -17.73
CA VAL A 199 2.82 20.38 -16.99
C VAL A 199 2.81 21.91 -16.84
N LEU A 200 2.43 22.62 -17.89
CA LEU A 200 2.36 24.08 -17.86
C LEU A 200 1.31 24.59 -16.88
N VAL A 201 0.13 23.95 -16.82
CA VAL A 201 -0.94 24.34 -15.89
C VAL A 201 -0.56 24.01 -14.44
N ALA A 202 0.10 22.87 -14.22
CA ALA A 202 0.60 22.51 -12.89
C ALA A 202 1.64 23.54 -12.40
N LEU A 203 2.53 23.99 -13.28
CA LEU A 203 3.54 25.01 -12.98
C LEU A 203 2.93 26.39 -12.72
N THR A 204 1.97 26.83 -13.54
CA THR A 204 1.32 28.14 -13.33
C THR A 204 0.56 28.18 -12.01
N LEU A 205 -0.16 27.09 -11.67
CA LEU A 205 -0.86 27.00 -10.39
C LEU A 205 0.10 26.93 -9.20
N ALA A 206 1.17 26.14 -9.28
CA ALA A 206 2.19 26.09 -8.23
C ALA A 206 2.92 27.43 -8.04
N GLY A 207 3.15 28.17 -9.13
CA GLY A 207 3.75 29.50 -9.12
C GLY A 207 2.80 30.60 -8.65
N LEU A 208 1.48 30.38 -8.63
CA LEU A 208 0.54 31.35 -8.08
C LEU A 208 0.46 31.22 -6.55
N PHE A 209 0.42 29.98 -6.04
CA PHE A 209 0.32 29.75 -4.60
C PHE A 209 0.84 28.36 -4.22
N PRO A 210 1.55 28.24 -3.08
CA PRO A 210 2.03 26.94 -2.60
C PRO A 210 0.87 25.95 -2.39
N GLY A 211 0.99 24.75 -2.95
CA GLY A 211 0.02 23.67 -2.81
C GLY A 211 -1.08 23.61 -3.89
N LEU A 212 -1.30 24.68 -4.67
CA LEU A 212 -2.29 24.67 -5.77
C LEU A 212 -1.89 23.72 -6.92
N GLY A 213 -0.59 23.61 -7.21
CA GLY A 213 -0.08 22.64 -8.19
C GLY A 213 -0.41 21.20 -7.80
N GLN A 214 -0.28 20.87 -6.51
CA GLN A 214 -0.60 19.56 -5.95
C GLN A 214 -2.11 19.25 -5.98
N LEU A 215 -2.96 20.28 -5.82
CA LEU A 215 -4.41 20.14 -5.99
C LEU A 215 -4.76 19.82 -7.44
N TYR A 216 -4.12 20.48 -8.40
CA TYR A 216 -4.31 20.19 -9.83
C TYR A 216 -3.90 18.76 -10.20
N THR A 217 -2.78 18.27 -9.64
CA THR A 217 -2.33 16.89 -9.81
C THR A 217 -3.08 15.88 -8.92
N ARG A 218 -4.14 16.31 -8.22
CA ARG A 218 -4.99 15.50 -7.33
C ARG A 218 -4.25 14.82 -6.16
N HIS A 219 -3.10 15.36 -5.75
CA HIS A 219 -2.37 14.93 -4.55
C HIS A 219 -2.86 15.69 -3.31
N PHE A 220 -4.11 15.46 -2.91
CA PHE A 220 -4.80 16.23 -1.86
C PHE A 220 -4.04 16.25 -0.53
N LEU A 221 -3.47 15.13 -0.10
CA LEU A 221 -2.73 15.07 1.16
C LEU A 221 -1.48 15.97 1.12
N LYS A 222 -0.70 15.91 0.03
CA LYS A 222 0.47 16.78 -0.16
C LYS A 222 0.07 18.26 -0.25
N ALA A 223 -1.00 18.55 -0.99
CA ALA A 223 -1.53 19.89 -1.10
C ALA A 223 -1.90 20.46 0.28
N PHE A 224 -2.63 19.68 1.09
CA PHE A 224 -3.07 20.11 2.41
C PHE A 224 -1.88 20.35 3.35
N ILE A 225 -0.86 19.48 3.32
CA ILE A 225 0.37 19.66 4.10
C ILE A 225 1.08 20.95 3.69
N ILE A 226 1.30 21.17 2.39
CA ILE A 226 2.00 22.36 1.89
C ILE A 226 1.22 23.63 2.22
N LEU A 227 -0.10 23.64 2.04
CA LEU A 227 -0.97 24.77 2.40
C LEU A 227 -0.92 25.08 3.88
N THR A 228 -1.03 24.06 4.74
CA THR A 228 -1.02 24.23 6.20
C THR A 228 0.32 24.76 6.69
N LEU A 229 1.42 24.21 6.21
CA LEU A 229 2.77 24.69 6.55
C LEU A 229 3.04 26.10 6.02
N SER A 230 2.52 26.43 4.84
CA SER A 230 2.61 27.78 4.27
C SER A 230 1.82 28.79 5.09
N ALA A 231 0.59 28.46 5.51
CA ALA A 231 -0.22 29.29 6.38
C ALA A 231 0.45 29.51 7.74
N PHE A 232 1.04 28.46 8.32
CA PHE A 232 1.79 28.56 9.57
C PHE A 232 3.01 29.46 9.43
N ALA A 233 3.73 29.37 8.31
CA ALA A 233 4.86 30.25 8.05
C ALA A 233 4.46 31.72 7.88
N ILE A 234 3.34 32.00 7.20
CA ILE A 234 2.80 33.36 7.07
C ILE A 234 2.39 33.91 8.45
N LEU A 235 1.71 33.11 9.28
CA LEU A 235 1.36 33.48 10.65
C LEU A 235 2.61 33.73 11.51
N GLY A 236 3.66 32.93 11.33
CA GLY A 236 4.95 33.13 11.99
C GLY A 236 5.65 34.45 11.60
N MET A 237 5.40 34.98 10.40
CA MET A 237 5.92 36.27 9.95
C MET A 237 5.13 37.47 10.50
N ALA A 238 3.87 37.32 10.88
CA ALA A 238 3.01 38.44 11.25
C ALA A 238 3.48 39.22 12.50
N PRO A 239 3.83 38.58 13.65
CA PRO A 239 4.28 39.30 14.84
C PRO A 239 5.49 40.22 14.66
N PRO A 240 6.62 39.79 14.02
CA PRO A 240 7.76 40.67 13.81
C PRO A 240 7.48 41.80 12.81
N ILE A 241 6.64 41.57 11.80
CA ILE A 241 6.22 42.63 10.86
C ILE A 241 5.40 43.69 11.58
N ILE A 242 4.41 43.28 12.39
CA ILE A 242 3.59 44.19 13.18
C ILE A 242 4.46 45.01 14.14
N ALA A 243 5.42 44.37 14.82
CA ALA A 243 6.36 45.05 15.72
C ALA A 243 7.29 46.04 14.99
N PHE A 244 7.70 45.73 13.76
CA PHE A 244 8.50 46.63 12.93
C PHE A 244 7.69 47.86 12.49
N VAL A 245 6.47 47.64 11.99
CA VAL A 245 5.58 48.72 11.55
C VAL A 245 5.24 49.65 12.72
N SER A 246 4.91 49.11 13.89
CA SER A 246 4.63 49.92 15.08
C SER A 246 5.84 50.77 15.50
N LYS A 247 7.04 50.19 15.52
CA LYS A 247 8.28 50.92 15.83
C LYS A 247 8.61 52.01 14.80
N SER A 248 8.34 51.76 13.53
CA SER A 248 8.52 52.75 12.46
C SER A 248 7.55 53.93 12.60
N GLN A 249 6.27 53.66 12.92
CA GLN A 249 5.24 54.66 13.16
C GLN A 249 5.63 55.58 14.33
N THR A 250 6.12 55.01 15.44
CA THR A 250 6.61 55.80 16.59
C THR A 250 7.85 56.64 16.26
N SER A 251 8.70 56.20 15.33
CA SER A 251 9.89 56.94 14.93
C SER A 251 9.54 58.11 13.99
N ILE A 252 8.58 57.88 13.09
CA ILE A 252 8.06 58.91 12.18
C ILE A 252 7.28 59.96 12.97
N SER A 253 6.45 59.57 13.95
CA SER A 253 5.70 60.53 14.77
C SER A 253 6.61 61.45 15.59
N ARG A 254 7.79 60.97 16.04
CA ARG A 254 8.80 61.83 16.69
C ARG A 254 9.48 62.80 15.73
N LEU A 255 9.74 62.37 14.50
CA LEU A 255 10.35 63.21 13.46
C LEU A 255 9.40 64.34 13.01
N TYR A 256 8.10 64.07 12.91
CA TYR A 256 7.09 65.09 12.59
C TYR A 256 6.64 65.89 13.82
N GLY A 257 6.63 65.29 15.02
CA GLY A 257 6.30 65.96 16.27
C GLY A 257 7.31 67.03 16.69
N GLY A 258 8.56 66.95 16.21
CA GLY A 258 9.55 68.02 16.38
C GLY A 258 9.33 69.26 15.48
N MET A 259 8.35 69.24 14.57
CA MET A 259 7.98 70.38 13.72
C MET A 259 6.66 71.06 14.14
N VAL A 260 5.96 70.54 15.16
CA VAL A 260 4.78 71.19 15.75
C VAL A 260 5.20 71.77 17.09
N SER A 261 5.14 73.10 17.16
CA SER A 261 5.52 74.02 18.24
C SER A 261 5.44 73.49 19.66
N ASP A 262 6.50 73.81 20.43
CA ASP A 262 6.53 73.82 21.90
C ASP A 262 5.39 74.70 22.45
N ASP A 263 4.31 74.09 22.91
CA ASP A 263 3.33 74.73 23.78
C ASP A 263 3.17 73.83 25.04
N PRO A 264 3.46 74.32 26.27
CA PRO A 264 3.76 73.43 27.40
C PRO A 264 2.55 72.72 28.01
N GLU A 265 1.32 73.03 27.60
CA GLU A 265 0.14 72.66 28.39
C GLU A 265 -0.91 71.77 27.72
N VAL A 266 -0.80 71.45 26.42
CA VAL A 266 -1.83 70.61 25.77
C VAL A 266 -1.24 69.61 24.78
N GLY A 267 -0.84 68.45 25.28
CA GLY A 267 -0.60 67.26 24.46
C GLY A 267 -1.34 66.06 25.05
N PRO A 268 -2.21 65.36 24.31
CA PRO A 268 -2.83 64.15 24.81
C PRO A 268 -1.72 63.12 25.11
N ARG A 269 -1.56 62.76 26.39
CA ARG A 269 -0.73 61.63 26.79
C ARG A 269 -1.31 60.38 26.14
N LEU A 270 -0.74 59.96 25.02
CA LEU A 270 -0.97 58.64 24.46
C LEU A 270 -0.66 57.63 25.57
N PRO A 271 -1.59 56.73 25.93
CA PRO A 271 -1.30 55.72 26.93
C PRO A 271 -0.07 54.94 26.46
N ASP A 272 0.90 54.75 27.35
CA ASP A 272 2.02 53.84 27.14
C ASP A 272 1.41 52.47 26.85
N ALA A 273 1.25 52.18 25.56
CA ALA A 273 0.88 50.87 25.08
C ALA A 273 2.10 49.99 25.36
N GLY A 274 2.18 49.49 26.60
CA GLY A 274 3.05 48.41 26.99
C GLY A 274 2.77 47.26 26.04
N THR A 275 3.55 47.18 24.96
CA THR A 275 3.45 46.12 23.99
C THR A 275 3.89 44.84 24.69
N ILE A 276 2.92 44.03 25.10
CA ILE A 276 3.08 42.65 25.58
C ILE A 276 3.44 41.77 24.36
N VAL A 277 4.48 42.14 23.63
CA VAL A 277 5.03 41.34 22.54
C VAL A 277 6.52 41.19 22.83
N PRO A 278 7.02 39.97 23.10
CA PRO A 278 8.44 39.77 23.32
C PRO A 278 9.23 40.31 22.12
N PRO A 279 10.47 40.80 22.29
CA PRO A 279 11.27 41.32 21.19
C PRO A 279 11.65 40.19 20.24
N ILE A 280 10.77 39.88 19.29
CA ILE A 280 11.04 38.92 18.22
C ILE A 280 12.01 39.60 17.26
N SER A 281 13.26 39.12 17.22
CA SER A 281 14.31 39.65 16.35
C SER A 281 13.89 39.55 14.88
N ILE A 282 14.30 40.53 14.07
CA ILE A 282 14.17 40.52 12.59
C ILE A 282 14.69 39.21 11.99
N GLY A 283 15.69 38.58 12.63
CA GLY A 283 16.20 37.26 12.24
C GLY A 283 15.15 36.14 12.25
N HIS A 284 14.15 36.20 13.15
CA HIS A 284 13.04 35.24 13.15
C HIS A 284 12.11 35.42 11.95
N ALA A 285 11.84 36.67 11.54
CA ALA A 285 11.04 36.96 10.35
C ALA A 285 11.74 36.46 9.08
N ILE A 286 13.05 36.69 8.98
CA ILE A 286 13.89 36.20 7.89
C ILE A 286 13.89 34.66 7.87
N GLY A 287 14.01 34.01 9.03
CA GLY A 287 13.94 32.55 9.13
C GLY A 287 12.64 31.98 8.59
N TRP A 288 11.50 32.57 8.97
CA TRP A 288 10.19 32.19 8.44
C TRP A 288 10.06 32.46 6.94
N ALA A 289 10.57 33.59 6.45
CA ALA A 289 10.55 33.94 5.03
C ALA A 289 11.38 32.96 4.19
N VAL A 290 12.56 32.57 4.66
CA VAL A 290 13.40 31.54 4.02
C VAL A 290 12.69 30.20 4.04
N PHE A 291 12.13 29.79 5.18
CA PHE A 291 11.38 28.54 5.30
C PHE A 291 10.19 28.48 4.33
N PHE A 292 9.38 29.55 4.27
CA PHE A 292 8.27 29.67 3.32
C PHE A 292 8.75 29.58 1.86
N THR A 293 9.83 30.27 1.52
CA THR A 293 10.38 30.29 0.15
C THR A 293 10.88 28.90 -0.26
N LEU A 294 11.58 28.20 0.63
CA LEU A 294 12.05 26.84 0.37
C LEU A 294 10.89 25.86 0.21
N LEU A 295 9.87 25.97 1.08
CA LEU A 295 8.66 25.15 1.00
C LEU A 295 7.90 25.40 -0.32
N TRP A 296 7.82 26.65 -0.76
CA TRP A 296 7.16 27.03 -2.00
C TRP A 296 7.93 26.50 -3.23
N LEU A 297 9.25 26.65 -3.26
CA LEU A 297 10.11 26.09 -4.31
C LEU A 297 10.01 24.57 -4.39
N TYR A 298 10.00 23.89 -3.23
CA TYR A 298 9.77 22.45 -3.18
C TYR A 298 8.43 22.07 -3.80
N GLY A 299 7.36 22.80 -3.46
CA GLY A 299 6.04 22.60 -4.04
C GLY A 299 6.02 22.73 -5.57
N CYS A 300 6.72 23.72 -6.12
CA CYS A 300 6.85 23.89 -7.58
C CYS A 300 7.58 22.72 -8.24
N VAL A 301 8.70 22.27 -7.66
CA VAL A 301 9.50 21.16 -8.20
C VAL A 301 8.74 19.83 -8.14
N ASP A 302 8.06 19.52 -7.02
CA ASP A 302 7.30 18.27 -6.88
C ASP A 302 6.13 18.20 -7.88
N ALA A 303 5.40 19.30 -8.05
CA ALA A 303 4.30 19.39 -9.02
C ALA A 303 4.80 19.20 -10.47
N ALA A 304 5.92 19.85 -10.83
CA ALA A 304 6.52 19.72 -12.15
C ALA A 304 7.03 18.30 -12.43
N ALA A 305 7.75 17.72 -11.46
CA ALA A 305 8.32 16.38 -11.58
C ALA A 305 7.24 15.30 -11.71
N PHE A 306 6.08 15.48 -11.07
CA PHE A 306 4.94 14.59 -11.24
C PHE A 306 4.31 14.72 -12.62
N ALA A 307 3.99 15.95 -13.04
CA ALA A 307 3.37 16.19 -14.34
C ALA A 307 4.25 15.68 -15.50
N LEU A 308 5.57 15.83 -15.41
CA LEU A 308 6.53 15.31 -16.39
C LEU A 308 6.55 13.77 -16.45
N ARG A 309 6.49 13.09 -15.30
CA ARG A 309 6.44 11.63 -15.23
C ARG A 309 5.16 11.10 -15.88
N ASN A 310 4.01 11.67 -15.52
CA ASN A 310 2.72 11.30 -16.08
C ASN A 310 2.67 11.56 -17.61
N HIS A 311 3.19 12.69 -18.10
CA HIS A 311 3.30 12.96 -19.53
C HIS A 311 4.18 11.94 -20.27
N ARG A 312 5.32 11.53 -19.68
CA ARG A 312 6.20 10.49 -20.25
C ARG A 312 5.54 9.12 -20.28
N GLU A 313 4.86 8.75 -19.21
CA GLU A 313 4.12 7.48 -19.13
C GLU A 313 3.01 7.41 -20.16
N ARG A 314 2.27 8.50 -20.37
CA ARG A 314 1.28 8.59 -21.44
C ARG A 314 1.89 8.42 -22.82
N ARG A 315 3.04 9.05 -23.11
CA ARG A 315 3.74 8.84 -24.38
C ARG A 315 4.16 7.39 -24.56
N ARG A 316 4.73 6.76 -23.54
CA ARG A 316 5.09 5.33 -23.57
C ARG A 316 3.89 4.42 -23.76
N GLN A 317 2.77 4.71 -23.10
CA GLN A 317 1.53 3.98 -23.33
C GLN A 317 1.05 4.17 -24.76
N GLN A 318 1.01 5.40 -25.27
CA GLN A 318 0.59 5.69 -26.63
C GLN A 318 1.48 4.98 -27.67
N GLU A 319 2.79 4.93 -27.46
CA GLU A 319 3.74 4.17 -28.29
C GLU A 319 3.56 2.64 -28.16
N SER A 320 3.12 2.14 -27.01
CA SER A 320 2.78 0.73 -26.80
C SER A 320 1.46 0.34 -27.48
N TRP A 321 0.46 1.22 -27.44
CA TRP A 321 -0.84 1.04 -28.09
C TRP A 321 -0.75 1.20 -29.61
N TYR A 322 0.14 2.07 -30.09
CA TYR A 322 0.40 2.34 -31.50
C TYR A 322 1.91 2.27 -31.75
N PRO A 323 2.47 1.07 -31.92
CA PRO A 323 3.87 0.94 -32.31
C PRO A 323 4.10 1.72 -33.61
N PRO A 324 5.21 2.47 -33.75
CA PRO A 324 5.51 3.17 -34.98
C PRO A 324 5.48 2.18 -36.15
N PRO A 325 4.93 2.55 -37.31
CA PRO A 325 4.82 1.64 -38.44
C PRO A 325 6.22 1.10 -38.73
N GLN A 326 6.36 -0.23 -38.65
CA GLN A 326 7.57 -0.91 -39.11
C GLN A 326 7.80 -0.45 -40.54
N SER A 327 8.96 0.14 -40.80
CA SER A 327 9.35 0.66 -42.11
C SER A 327 9.13 -0.42 -43.17
N GLY A 328 8.04 -0.33 -43.93
CA GLY A 328 7.71 -1.28 -44.99
C GLY A 328 6.24 -1.69 -45.17
N ALA A 329 5.33 -1.39 -44.24
CA ALA A 329 3.93 -1.82 -44.39
C ALA A 329 2.93 -0.67 -44.19
N TRP A 330 2.67 0.08 -45.26
CA TRP A 330 1.44 0.88 -45.38
C TRP A 330 0.35 0.01 -46.03
N PRO A 331 -0.78 -0.27 -45.37
CA PRO A 331 -1.87 -1.06 -45.95
C PRO A 331 -2.90 -0.20 -46.71
N TYR A 332 -2.63 1.09 -46.93
CA TYR A 332 -3.54 1.93 -47.72
C TYR A 332 -3.03 2.07 -49.15
N PRO A 333 -3.76 1.56 -50.16
CA PRO A 333 -3.51 1.98 -51.53
C PRO A 333 -3.83 3.48 -51.65
N PRO A 334 -2.99 4.25 -52.36
CA PRO A 334 -3.26 5.67 -52.58
C PRO A 334 -4.59 5.80 -53.33
N ARG A 335 -5.47 6.66 -52.79
CA ARG A 335 -6.58 7.25 -53.56
C ARG A 335 -6.11 8.54 -54.18
#